data_AF-A0A929K307-F1
#
_entry.id   AF-A0A929K307-F1
#
_cell.length_a   1.000
_cell.length_b   1.000
_cell.length_c   1.000
_cell.angle_alpha   90.00
_cell.angle_beta   90.00
_cell.angle_gamma   90.00
#
_symmetry.space_group_name_H-M   'P 1'
#
loop_
_entity.id
_entity.type
_entity.pdbx_description
1 polymer ?
#
loop_
_entity_poly.entity_id
_entity_poly.type
_entity_poly.pdbx_seq_one_letter_code
_entity_poly.pdbx_strand_id
1 'polypeptide(L)' 'MNILVVGGGAREHAICDAVCRSKGDIKLYSVMHNLNPGIKHLSKDFLQEKETNVSQVV' A
#
# COMPACT_ATOMS: atom_id res chain seq x y z
N MET A 1 -8.50 8.63 7.67
CA MET A 1 -8.36 8.75 6.21
C MET A 1 -7.93 7.41 5.65
N ASN A 2 -8.57 6.95 4.56
CA ASN A 2 -8.18 5.72 3.88
C ASN A 2 -7.24 6.07 2.73
N ILE A 3 -6.13 5.35 2.62
CA ILE A 3 -5.09 5.58 1.60
C ILE A 3 -4.79 4.26 0.93
N LEU A 4 -4.77 4.24 -0.41
CA LEU A 4 -4.37 3.09 -1.20
C LEU A 4 -3.01 3.37 -1.86
N VAL A 5 -2.03 2.50 -1.64
CA VAL A 5 -0.75 2.52 -2.33
C VAL A 5 -0.73 1.43 -3.38
N VAL A 6 -0.32 1.78 -4.60
CA VAL A 6 -0.23 0.86 -5.73
C VAL A 6 1.25 0.66 -6.06
N GLY A 7 1.73 -0.55 -5.85
CA GLY A 7 3.12 -0.97 -6.07
C GLY A 7 3.81 -1.53 -4.84
N GLY A 8 4.72 -2.48 -5.06
CA GLY A 8 5.49 -3.18 -4.02
C GLY A 8 6.97 -2.76 -3.91
N GLY A 9 7.39 -1.67 -4.55
CA GLY A 9 8.80 -1.27 -4.62
C GLY A 9 9.33 -0.60 -3.35
N ALA A 10 10.63 -0.30 -3.34
CA ALA A 10 11.29 0.39 -2.23
C ALA A 10 10.77 1.83 -2.05
N ARG A 11 10.42 2.50 -3.16
CA ARG A 11 9.81 3.84 -3.13
C ARG A 11 8.46 3.81 -2.42
N GLU A 12 7.63 2.84 -2.77
CA GLU A 12 6.30 2.67 -2.20
C GLU A 12 6.39 2.34 -0.71
N HIS A 13 7.38 1.55 -0.29
CA HIS A 13 7.66 1.32 1.14
C HIS A 13 7.97 2.63 1.87
N ALA A 14 8.89 3.45 1.36
CA ALA A 14 9.23 4.73 2.00
C ALA A 14 8.02 5.67 2.11
N ILE A 15 7.13 5.68 1.10
CA ILE A 15 5.87 6.42 1.14
C ILE A 15 4.95 5.88 2.23
N CYS A 16 4.75 4.55 2.29
CA CYS A 16 3.91 3.90 3.31
C CYS A 16 4.39 4.23 4.73
N ASP A 17 5.70 4.16 4.98
CA ASP A 17 6.29 4.48 6.28
C ASP A 17 6.02 5.95 6.67
N ALA A 18 6.26 6.90 5.76
CA ALA A 18 6.02 8.32 6.01
C ALA A 18 4.53 8.62 6.27
N VAL A 19 3.64 7.95 5.52
CA VAL A 19 2.19 8.05 5.71
C VAL A 19 1.78 7.50 7.07
N CYS A 20 2.24 6.31 7.45
CA CYS A 20 1.91 5.69 8.75
C CYS A 20 2.44 6.49 9.95
N ARG A 21 3.52 7.28 9.78
CA ARG A 21 4.03 8.19 10.81
C ARG A 21 3.26 9.51 10.92
N SER A 22 2.36 9.81 9.98
CA SER A 22 1.60 11.06 9.98
C SER A 22 0.53 11.06 11.09
N LYS A 23 0.21 12.25 11.62
CA LYS A 23 -0.79 12.39 12.69
C LYS A 23 -2.20 12.15 12.15
N GLY A 24 -2.97 11.26 12.79
CA GLY A 24 -4.38 11.00 12.49
C GLY A 24 -4.70 9.50 12.41
N ASP A 25 -5.99 9.15 12.38
CA ASP A 25 -6.43 7.76 12.12
C ASP A 25 -6.29 7.46 10.63
N ILE A 26 -5.13 6.93 10.23
CA ILE A 26 -4.83 6.56 8.85
C ILE A 26 -4.97 5.05 8.68
N LYS A 27 -5.74 4.64 7.67
CA LYS A 27 -5.89 3.25 7.27
C LYS A 27 -5.23 3.08 5.91
N LEU A 28 -4.04 2.49 5.94
CA LEU A 28 -3.26 2.20 4.74
C LEU A 28 -3.76 0.88 4.13
N TYR A 29 -3.93 0.86 2.82
CA TYR A 29 -4.24 -0.31 2.00
C TYR A 29 -3.19 -0.39 0.89
N SER A 30 -2.93 -1.58 0.37
CA SER A 30 -1.96 -1.73 -0.73
C SER A 30 -2.41 -2.71 -1.81
N VAL A 31 -2.06 -2.43 -3.06
CA VAL A 31 -2.09 -3.39 -4.17
C VAL A 31 -0.66 -3.61 -4.65
N MET A 32 -0.20 -4.85 -4.71
CA MET A 32 1.17 -5.17 -5.09
C MET A 32 1.22 -6.42 -5.95
N HIS A 33 1.83 -6.35 -7.14
CA HIS A 33 2.18 -7.53 -7.94
C HIS A 33 3.27 -8.34 -7.23
N ASN A 34 4.32 -7.64 -6.79
CA ASN A 34 5.42 -8.20 -6.04
C ASN A 34 5.23 -7.90 -4.55
N LEU A 35 4.91 -8.94 -3.78
CA LEU A 35 4.55 -8.78 -2.37
C LEU A 35 5.73 -8.25 -1.55
N ASN A 36 5.61 -7.03 -1.03
CA ASN A 36 6.60 -6.43 -0.14
C ASN A 36 6.20 -6.68 1.32
N PRO A 37 7.00 -7.44 2.11
CA PRO A 37 6.67 -7.73 3.50
C PRO A 37 6.54 -6.49 4.39
N GLY A 38 7.32 -5.44 4.10
CA GLY A 38 7.26 -4.19 4.85
C GLY A 38 5.96 -3.42 4.62
N ILE A 39 5.56 -3.25 3.37
CA ILE A 39 4.28 -2.61 3.01
C ILE A 39 3.10 -3.42 3.56
N LYS A 40 3.16 -4.76 3.45
CA LYS A 40 2.15 -5.67 4.01
C LYS A 40 1.98 -5.47 5.51
N HIS A 41 3.07 -5.31 6.26
CA HIS A 41 3.01 -5.12 7.71
C HIS A 41 2.42 -3.76 8.11
N LEU A 42 2.67 -2.72 7.29
CA LEU A 42 2.13 -1.38 7.51
C LEU A 42 0.67 -1.24 7.08
N SER A 43 0.22 -2.06 6.13
CA SER A 43 -1.13 -2.00 5.57
C SER A 43 -2.14 -2.69 6.47
N LYS A 44 -3.34 -2.13 6.55
CA LYS A 44 -4.51 -2.74 7.17
C LYS A 44 -5.00 -3.96 6.37
N ASP A 45 -4.95 -3.87 5.05
CA ASP A 45 -5.24 -4.97 4.14
C ASP A 45 -4.48 -4.78 2.82
N PHE A 46 -4.29 -5.86 2.08
CA PHE A 46 -3.57 -5.83 0.80
C PHE A 46 -4.18 -6.78 -0.23
N LEU A 47 -4.11 -6.37 -1.49
CA LEU A 47 -4.44 -7.18 -2.65
C LEU A 47 -3.16 -7.54 -3.41
N GLN A 48 -2.94 -8.83 -3.66
CA GLN A 48 -1.85 -9.28 -4.53
C GLN A 48 -2.37 -9.41 -5.95
N GLU A 49 -2.18 -8.37 -6.76
CA GLU A 49 -2.65 -8.29 -8.15
C GLU A 49 -1.74 -7.38 -8.97
N LYS A 50 -1.81 -7.45 -10.30
CA LYS A 50 -1.07 -6.51 -11.16
C LYS A 50 -1.57 -5.09 -10.94
N GLU A 51 -0.64 -4.17 -10.69
CA GLU A 51 -0.94 -2.75 -10.50
C GLU A 51 -1.64 -2.12 -11.72
N THR A 52 -1.45 -2.72 -12.90
CA THR A 52 -2.06 -2.28 -14.17
C THR A 52 -3.45 -2.87 -14.41
N ASN A 53 -3.93 -3.78 -13.57
CA ASN A 53 -5.29 -4.31 -13.65
C ASN A 53 -6.28 -3.32 -13.02
N VAL A 54 -6.57 -2.24 -13.75
CA VAL A 54 -7.36 -1.11 -13.25
C VAL A 54 -8.69 -1.54 -12.63
N SER A 55 -9.39 -2.49 -13.25
CA SER A 55 -10.70 -2.99 -12.77
C SER A 55 -10.65 -3.68 -11.40
N GLN A 56 -9.47 -4.07 -10.92
CA GLN A 56 -9.28 -4.64 -9.57
C GLN A 56 -8.68 -3.63 -8.58
N VAL A 57 -8.23 -2.46 -9.06
CA VAL A 57 -7.57 -1.42 -8.25
C VAL A 57 -8.52 -0.27 -7.89
N VAL A 58 -9.49 0.05 -8.76
CA VAL A 58 -10.43 1.20 -8.60
C VAL A 58 -11.78 0.82 -8.00
#